data_AF-A0A9J5XYN3-F1
#
_entry.id   AF-A0A9J5XYN3-F1
#
_cell.length_a   1.000
_cell.length_b   1.000
_cell.length_c   1.000
_cell.angle_alpha   90.00
_cell.angle_beta   90.00
_cell.angle_gamma   90.00
#
_symmetry.space_group_name_H-M   'P 1'
#
loop_
_entity.id
_entity.type
_entity.pdbx_description
1 polymer ?
#
loop_
_entity_poly.entity_id
_entity_poly.type
_entity_poly.pdbx_seq_one_letter_code
_entity_poly.pdbx_strand_id
1 'polypeptide(L)'
;MVLLVILYGNWEIKIVKGEVSESICREERRIGKKACLSVLIGMNPSAECCERARVTHEECFCPIITPKLAAILNPKRIIRLIQGCGRTVPRNFKCGSKSRDISD
;
A
#
# COMPACT_ATOMS: atom_id res chain seq x y z
N MET A 1 -20.61 28.82 18.69
CA MET A 1 -20.28 28.86 17.24
C MET A 1 -19.92 27.50 16.66
N VAL A 2 -19.35 26.56 17.44
CA VAL A 2 -19.00 25.21 16.95
C VAL A 2 -20.23 24.37 16.56
N LEU A 3 -21.36 24.50 17.28
CA LEU A 3 -22.59 23.77 16.99
C LEU A 3 -23.30 24.19 15.69
N LEU A 4 -23.12 25.44 15.24
CA LEU A 4 -23.73 25.93 13.99
C LEU A 4 -22.95 25.46 12.75
N VAL A 5 -21.63 25.27 12.87
CA VAL A 5 -20.78 24.78 11.77
C VAL A 5 -21.09 23.32 11.42
N ILE A 6 -21.46 22.50 12.40
CA ILE A 6 -21.79 21.07 12.21
C ILE A 6 -23.14 20.90 11.49
N LEU A 7 -24.10 21.80 11.72
CA LEU A 7 -25.46 21.69 11.15
C LEU A 7 -25.58 22.27 9.73
N TYR A 8 -24.65 23.15 9.31
CA TYR A 8 -24.68 23.81 7.99
C TYR A 8 -23.51 23.45 7.07
N GLY A 9 -22.53 22.69 7.55
CA GLY A 9 -21.36 22.30 6.77
C GLY A 9 -21.47 20.90 6.19
N ASN A 10 -21.85 20.75 4.91
CA ASN A 10 -21.46 19.58 4.12
C ASN A 10 -19.95 19.67 3.83
N TRP A 11 -19.13 19.46 4.86
CA TRP A 11 -17.68 19.36 4.69
C TRP A 11 -17.31 17.89 4.48
N GLU A 12 -17.15 17.52 3.22
CA GLU A 12 -16.41 16.35 2.81
C GLU A 12 -15.00 16.47 3.40
N ILE A 13 -14.73 15.80 4.53
CA ILE A 13 -13.39 15.69 5.10
C ILE A 13 -12.56 14.87 4.11
N LYS A 14 -11.91 15.56 3.17
CA LYS A 14 -10.87 14.95 2.34
C LYS A 14 -9.70 14.67 3.27
N ILE A 15 -9.60 13.44 3.76
CA ILE A 15 -8.40 12.95 4.44
C ILE A 15 -7.25 13.09 3.42
N VAL A 16 -6.46 14.16 3.56
CA VAL A 16 -5.21 14.32 2.84
C VAL A 16 -4.26 13.28 3.44
N LYS A 17 -4.16 12.16 2.74
CA LYS A 17 -3.11 11.17 2.97
C LYS A 17 -1.78 11.92 2.85
N GLY A 18 -0.96 11.89 3.90
CA GLY A 18 0.33 12.58 3.93
C GLY A 18 1.07 12.33 2.62
N GLU A 19 1.52 13.40 1.98
CA GLU A 19 2.08 13.30 0.64
C GLU A 19 3.51 12.72 0.75
N VAL A 20 3.62 11.39 0.74
CA VAL A 20 4.92 10.73 0.60
C VAL A 20 5.47 11.08 -0.77
N SER A 21 6.68 11.61 -0.82
CA SER A 21 7.33 12.02 -2.06
C SER A 21 7.64 10.81 -2.95
N GLU A 22 7.69 11.03 -4.27
CA GLU A 22 8.03 9.95 -5.20
C GLU A 22 9.45 9.43 -4.99
N SER A 23 10.39 10.25 -4.47
CA SER A 23 11.73 9.79 -4.12
C SER A 23 11.70 8.72 -3.01
N ILE A 24 10.87 8.91 -1.98
CA ILE A 24 10.66 7.90 -0.94
C ILE A 24 10.03 6.66 -1.55
N CYS A 25 8.97 6.80 -2.35
CA CYS A 25 8.33 5.65 -2.98
C CYS A 25 9.26 4.87 -3.91
N ARG A 26 10.12 5.53 -4.68
CA ARG A 26 11.16 4.88 -5.51
C ARG A 26 12.09 4.03 -4.65
N GLU A 27 12.54 4.57 -3.53
CA GLU A 27 13.43 3.86 -2.62
C GLU A 27 12.72 2.68 -1.94
N GLU A 28 11.51 2.87 -1.45
CA GLU A 28 10.70 1.80 -0.85
C GLU A 28 10.45 0.64 -1.83
N ARG A 29 10.15 0.96 -3.10
CA ARG A 29 9.99 -0.05 -4.15
C ARG A 29 11.30 -0.77 -4.43
N ARG A 30 12.43 -0.04 -4.49
CA ARG A 30 13.77 -0.61 -4.75
C ARG A 30 14.16 -1.63 -3.68
N ILE A 31 14.09 -1.24 -2.41
CA ILE A 31 14.46 -2.11 -1.29
C ILE A 31 13.42 -3.21 -1.05
N GLY A 32 12.12 -2.90 -1.25
CA GLY A 32 11.05 -3.89 -1.16
C GLY A 32 11.20 -5.00 -2.21
N LYS A 33 11.49 -4.64 -3.48
CA LYS A 33 11.72 -5.62 -4.55
C LYS A 33 12.93 -6.51 -4.24
N LYS A 34 14.03 -5.91 -3.76
CA LYS A 34 15.23 -6.67 -3.38
C LYS A 34 14.94 -7.66 -2.25
N ALA A 35 14.32 -7.18 -1.16
CA ALA A 35 14.05 -7.99 0.02
C ALA A 35 13.01 -9.09 -0.23
N CYS A 36 11.98 -8.82 -1.05
CA CYS A 36 10.83 -9.71 -1.23
C CYS A 36 10.85 -10.51 -2.54
N LEU A 37 11.95 -10.51 -3.30
CA LEU A 37 12.04 -11.23 -4.58
C LEU A 37 11.70 -12.73 -4.43
N SER A 38 12.14 -13.36 -3.34
CA SER A 38 11.85 -14.77 -3.04
C SER A 38 10.34 -15.06 -2.92
N VAL A 39 9.56 -14.09 -2.44
CA VAL A 39 8.09 -14.23 -2.31
C VAL A 39 7.42 -14.32 -3.68
N LEU A 40 7.95 -13.59 -4.67
CA LEU A 40 7.44 -13.59 -6.05
C LEU A 40 7.64 -14.95 -6.75
N ILE A 41 8.66 -15.71 -6.36
CA ILE A 41 8.92 -17.08 -6.86
C ILE A 41 8.31 -18.17 -5.97
N GLY A 42 7.43 -17.81 -5.02
CA GLY A 42 6.65 -18.78 -4.23
C GLY A 42 7.24 -19.15 -2.87
N MET A 43 8.36 -18.55 -2.45
CA MET A 43 8.95 -18.80 -1.13
C MET A 43 8.28 -17.96 -0.03
N ASN A 44 8.59 -18.29 1.23
CA ASN A 44 8.19 -17.49 2.39
C ASN A 44 9.04 -16.21 2.50
N PRO A 45 8.50 -15.13 3.11
CA PRO A 45 9.22 -13.87 3.28
C PRO A 45 10.41 -14.04 4.23
N SER A 46 11.52 -13.38 3.90
CA SER A 46 12.65 -13.19 4.81
C SER A 46 12.29 -12.19 5.92
N ALA A 47 13.13 -12.11 6.97
CA ALA A 47 12.99 -11.09 8.01
C ALA A 47 13.01 -9.67 7.44
N GLU A 48 13.93 -9.40 6.51
CA GLU A 48 14.04 -8.11 5.80
C GLU A 48 12.77 -7.81 4.98
N CYS A 49 12.23 -8.81 4.27
CA CYS A 49 10.98 -8.64 3.54
C CYS A 49 9.81 -8.32 4.49
N CYS A 50 9.73 -8.99 5.64
CA CYS A 50 8.68 -8.70 6.62
C CYS A 50 8.82 -7.31 7.25
N GLU A 51 10.04 -6.83 7.49
CA GLU A 51 10.27 -5.45 7.91
C GLU A 51 9.74 -4.48 6.87
N ARG A 52 10.11 -4.66 5.60
CA ARG A 52 9.61 -3.84 4.50
C ARG A 52 8.10 -3.92 4.36
N ALA A 53 7.51 -5.10 4.50
CA ALA A 53 6.06 -5.26 4.45
C ALA A 53 5.35 -4.46 5.54
N ARG A 54 5.94 -4.32 6.73
CA ARG A 54 5.36 -3.54 7.84
C ARG A 54 5.45 -2.03 7.62
N VAL A 55 6.59 -1.54 7.14
CA VAL A 55 6.90 -0.09 7.14
C VAL A 55 6.60 0.62 5.82
N THR A 56 6.52 -0.10 4.69
CA THR A 56 6.28 0.50 3.37
C THR A 56 4.89 1.15 3.31
N HIS A 57 4.85 2.34 2.72
CA HIS A 57 3.65 3.14 2.59
C HIS A 57 2.72 2.59 1.50
N GLU A 58 1.41 2.59 1.78
CA GLU A 58 0.41 2.07 0.84
C GLU A 58 0.32 2.89 -0.46
N GLU A 59 0.56 4.20 -0.39
CA GLU A 59 0.69 5.07 -1.56
C GLU A 59 1.86 4.71 -2.46
N CYS A 60 2.90 4.08 -1.93
CA CYS A 60 4.09 3.73 -2.70
C CYS A 60 3.95 2.39 -3.43
N PHE A 61 3.22 1.41 -2.86
CA PHE A 61 3.04 0.11 -3.49
C PHE A 61 1.71 -0.04 -4.24
N CYS A 62 0.60 0.60 -3.82
CA CYS A 62 -0.67 0.38 -4.51
C CYS A 62 -0.67 0.78 -6.01
N PRO A 63 0.03 1.83 -6.47
CA PRO A 63 0.10 2.17 -7.90
C PRO A 63 0.76 1.09 -8.76
N ILE A 64 1.66 0.27 -8.19
CA ILE A 64 2.35 -0.79 -8.94
C ILE A 64 1.62 -2.14 -8.90
N ILE A 65 0.66 -2.32 -7.98
CA ILE A 65 -0.18 -3.52 -7.93
C ILE A 65 -1.26 -3.43 -9.00
N THR A 66 -0.92 -3.88 -10.19
CA THR A 66 -1.88 -4.00 -11.29
C THR A 66 -2.73 -5.27 -11.12
N PRO A 67 -3.95 -5.33 -11.71
CA PRO A 67 -4.75 -6.55 -11.74
C PRO A 67 -3.99 -7.75 -12.34
N LYS A 68 -3.17 -7.50 -13.37
CA LYS A 68 -2.32 -8.52 -13.99
C LYS A 68 -1.27 -9.05 -13.01
N LEU A 69 -0.61 -8.18 -12.26
CA LEU A 69 0.34 -8.58 -11.22
C LEU A 69 -0.34 -9.33 -10.07
N ALA A 70 -1.51 -8.85 -9.64
CA ALA A 70 -2.30 -9.49 -8.59
C ALA A 70 -2.71 -10.92 -8.98
N ALA A 71 -3.09 -11.14 -10.24
CA ALA A 71 -3.43 -12.48 -10.75
C ALA A 71 -2.25 -13.47 -10.67
N ILE A 72 -1.03 -13.00 -10.92
CA ILE A 72 0.20 -13.82 -10.86
C ILE A 72 0.54 -14.18 -9.40
N LEU A 73 0.43 -13.22 -8.48
CA LEU A 73 0.93 -13.37 -7.11
C LEU A 73 -0.02 -14.09 -6.15
N ASN A 74 -1.26 -14.36 -6.56
CA ASN A 74 -2.35 -14.86 -5.72
C ASN A 74 -2.59 -13.93 -4.50
N PRO A 75 -3.56 -13.00 -4.58
CA PRO A 75 -3.77 -11.97 -3.54
C PRO A 75 -4.05 -12.56 -2.16
N LYS A 76 -4.75 -13.70 -2.09
CA LYS A 76 -5.06 -14.38 -0.82
C LYS A 76 -3.79 -14.91 -0.15
N ARG A 77 -2.81 -15.38 -0.92
CA ARG A 77 -1.51 -15.81 -0.39
C ARG A 77 -0.74 -14.60 0.14
N ILE A 78 -0.63 -13.54 -0.65
CA ILE A 78 0.10 -12.32 -0.27
C ILE A 78 -0.48 -11.71 1.01
N ILE A 79 -1.81 -11.59 1.11
CA ILE A 79 -2.48 -11.06 2.32
C ILE A 79 -2.11 -11.87 3.57
N ARG A 80 -2.13 -13.21 3.48
CA ARG A 80 -1.73 -14.06 4.62
C ARG A 80 -0.28 -13.87 5.01
N LEU A 81 0.62 -13.74 4.04
CA LEU A 81 2.05 -13.53 4.31
C LEU A 81 2.31 -12.19 4.99
N ILE A 82 1.72 -11.09 4.51
CA ILE A 82 1.92 -9.77 5.12
C ILE A 82 1.27 -9.67 6.51
N GLN A 83 0.13 -10.35 6.73
CA GLN A 83 -0.46 -10.50 8.07
C GLN A 83 0.46 -11.30 9.00
N GLY A 84 1.07 -12.39 8.50
CA GLY A 84 2.08 -13.16 9.24
C GLY A 84 3.34 -12.36 9.58
N CYS A 85 3.71 -11.38 8.75
CA CYS A 85 4.77 -10.41 9.06
C CYS A 85 4.38 -9.38 10.14
N GLY A 86 3.11 -9.35 10.57
CA GLY A 86 2.60 -8.42 11.57
C GLY A 86 2.01 -7.13 10.99
N ARG A 87 1.73 -7.06 9.69
CA ARG A 87 1.01 -5.91 9.11
C ARG A 87 -0.50 -6.13 9.18
N THR A 88 -1.20 -5.19 9.82
CA THR A 88 -2.66 -5.15 9.81
C THR A 88 -3.16 -4.77 8.41
N VAL A 89 -3.99 -5.64 7.83
CA VAL A 89 -4.65 -5.40 6.54
C VAL A 89 -6.14 -5.17 6.80
N PRO A 90 -6.69 -3.97 6.52
CA PRO A 90 -8.11 -3.71 6.70
C PRO A 90 -8.98 -4.68 5.91
N ARG A 91 -10.18 -4.98 6.43
CA ARG A 91 -11.19 -5.73 5.67
C ARG A 91 -11.52 -4.95 4.39
N ASN A 92 -11.58 -5.66 3.26
CA ASN A 92 -11.82 -5.09 1.93
C ASN A 92 -10.74 -4.11 1.43
N PHE A 93 -9.50 -4.22 1.92
CA PHE A 93 -8.38 -3.48 1.35
C PHE A 93 -8.19 -3.81 -0.13
N LYS A 94 -8.17 -2.78 -0.99
CA LYS A 94 -7.96 -2.89 -2.43
C LYS A 94 -6.95 -1.83 -2.86
N CYS A 95 -5.91 -2.24 -3.58
CA CYS A 95 -5.12 -1.30 -4.38
C CYS A 95 -5.87 -1.05 -5.69
N GLY A 96 -6.32 0.19 -5.92
CA GLY A 96 -6.97 0.57 -7.16
C GLY A 96 -8.20 1.47 -6.97
N SER A 97 -7.96 2.78 -7.04
CA SER A 97 -8.95 3.79 -7.49
C SER A 97 -8.34 5.17 -7.78
N LYS A 98 -7.01 5.30 -7.90
CA LYS A 98 -6.37 6.49 -8.45
C LYS A 98 -5.29 6.06 -9.43
N SER A 99 -5.62 6.13 -10.72
CA SER A 99 -4.68 6.57 -11.74
C SER A 99 -4.09 7.88 -11.25
N ARG A 100 -2.93 7.83 -10.58
CA ARG A 100 -2.08 9.02 -10.55
C ARG A 100 -1.23 8.91 -11.78
N ASP A 101 -1.50 9.86 -12.65
CA ASP A 101 -0.84 10.09 -13.91
C ASP A 101 0.67 9.95 -13.74
N ILE A 102 1.24 9.15 -14.63
CA ILE A 102 2.59 9.35 -15.09
C ILE A 102 2.61 10.78 -15.66
N SER A 103 3.22 11.72 -14.96
CA SER A 103 3.67 12.99 -15.54
C SER A 103 4.83 13.53 -14.68
N ASP A 104 5.93 13.74 -15.40
CA ASP A 104 7.29 14.19 -15.03
C ASP A 104 8.23 13.19 -14.32
#